data_AF-A0A0A3YHL1-F1
#
_entry.id   AF-A0A0A3YHL1-F1
#
_cell.length_a   1.000
_cell.length_b   1.000
_cell.length_c   1.000
_cell.angle_alpha   90.00
_cell.angle_beta   90.00
_cell.angle_gamma   90.00
#
_symmetry.space_group_name_H-M   'P 1'
#
loop_
_entity.id
_entity.type
_entity.pdbx_description
1 polymer ?
#
loop_
_entity_poly.entity_id
_entity_poly.type
_entity_poly.pdbx_seq_one_letter_code
_entity_poly.pdbx_strand_id
1 'polypeptide(L)'
;MPGESAIVSAVLAHVGVPSAPELPDVARMVTEAVAAIEIPPPPPLPDIGAMVKAAVAEQVAGIDVPQPEPLPDVAKMIADAVAALPEPELPALPDIGAMVKAAVATEVSAISLPQPEPLPDITAMVADAVSAIPAPKDGEPGTDGKDALQIEILPCIDAEKSYPRGTFASHNGGLWRSFQKTTGMNGWECVVDGVTSVDITQESERRFTVTASQASGAKTEKMFSIPVMIYRDIFSEGKTYLAGDCVTWAGSVWYCHEETTAKPGEPGSKGWTLAVKRGRDTRSKP
;
A
#
# COMPACT_ATOMS: atom_id res chain seq x y z
N MET A 1 68.49 20.76 78.23
CA MET A 1 67.09 20.31 78.04
C MET A 1 66.98 19.79 76.61
N PRO A 2 66.49 18.57 76.37
CA PRO A 2 66.30 18.09 75.00
C PRO A 2 65.27 18.97 74.28
N GLY A 3 65.61 19.45 73.08
CA GLY A 3 64.76 20.35 72.31
C GLY A 3 63.46 19.68 71.88
N GLU A 4 62.38 20.46 71.80
CA GLU A 4 61.01 19.99 71.51
C GLU A 4 60.93 19.11 70.26
N SER A 5 61.76 19.37 69.25
CA SER A 5 61.86 18.55 68.03
C SER A 5 62.31 17.10 68.30
N ALA A 6 63.21 16.88 69.26
CA ALA A 6 63.67 15.54 69.61
C ALA A 6 62.59 14.73 70.35
N ILE A 7 61.75 15.42 71.13
CA ILE A 7 60.61 14.81 71.83
C ILE A 7 59.53 14.42 70.82
N VAL A 8 59.25 15.29 69.85
CA VAL A 8 58.27 15.01 68.78
C VAL A 8 58.69 13.80 67.94
N SER A 9 59.96 13.69 67.54
CA SER A 9 60.45 12.51 66.80
C SER A 9 60.41 11.22 67.63
N ALA A 10 60.71 11.27 68.93
CA ALA A 10 60.66 10.10 69.81
C ALA A 10 59.22 9.60 70.04
N VAL A 11 58.25 10.53 70.09
CA VAL A 11 56.82 10.22 70.21
C VAL A 11 56.25 9.67 68.91
N LEU A 12 56.62 10.23 67.75
CA LEU A 12 56.20 9.72 66.45
C LEU A 12 56.72 8.30 66.16
N ALA A 13 57.91 7.95 66.66
CA ALA A 13 58.47 6.60 66.52
C ALA A 13 57.72 5.53 67.33
N HIS A 14 56.99 5.92 68.39
CA HIS A 14 56.20 5.00 69.22
C HIS A 14 54.74 4.86 68.76
N VAL A 15 54.30 5.63 67.76
CA VAL A 15 52.96 5.52 67.18
C VAL A 15 53.03 4.54 66.00
N GLY A 16 52.89 3.24 66.28
CA GLY A 16 52.74 2.24 65.24
C GLY A 16 51.41 2.43 64.51
N VAL A 17 51.45 2.93 63.27
CA VAL A 17 50.26 3.00 62.42
C VAL A 17 49.97 1.59 61.89
N PRO A 18 48.85 0.94 62.23
CA PRO A 18 48.53 -0.36 61.68
C PRO A 18 48.26 -0.25 60.18
N SER A 19 48.85 -1.15 59.39
CA SER A 19 48.57 -1.23 57.95
C SER A 19 47.09 -1.55 57.74
N ALA A 20 46.42 -0.74 56.92
CA ALA A 20 45.01 -0.95 56.59
C ALA A 20 44.82 -2.33 55.92
N PRO A 21 43.75 -3.08 56.25
CA PRO A 21 43.44 -4.33 55.57
C PRO A 21 43.12 -4.07 54.08
N GLU A 22 43.61 -4.92 53.19
CA GLU A 22 43.29 -4.81 51.76
C GLU A 22 41.79 -5.05 51.54
N LEU A 23 41.14 -4.11 50.84
CA LEU A 23 39.73 -4.19 50.51
C LEU A 23 39.49 -5.30 49.47
N PRO A 24 38.45 -6.13 49.63
CA PRO A 24 38.14 -7.17 48.65
C PRO A 24 37.79 -6.56 47.29
N ASP A 25 38.20 -7.25 46.22
CA ASP A 25 37.95 -6.82 44.84
C ASP A 25 36.46 -6.96 44.49
N VAL A 26 35.71 -5.88 44.69
CA VAL A 26 34.28 -5.77 44.44
C VAL A 26 33.94 -6.06 42.97
N ALA A 27 34.84 -5.72 42.03
CA ALA A 27 34.58 -5.96 40.61
C ALA A 27 34.54 -7.46 40.29
N ARG A 28 35.46 -8.23 40.88
CA ARG A 28 35.45 -9.70 40.74
C ARG A 28 34.21 -10.33 41.38
N MET A 29 33.83 -9.88 42.58
CA MET A 29 32.65 -10.38 43.28
C MET A 29 31.35 -10.13 42.50
N VAL A 30 31.20 -8.94 41.91
CA VAL A 30 30.04 -8.61 41.08
C VAL A 30 30.02 -9.47 39.82
N THR A 31 31.18 -9.71 39.20
CA THR A 31 31.27 -10.53 37.98
C THR A 31 30.86 -11.98 38.24
N GLU A 32 31.34 -12.57 39.34
CA GLU A 32 30.97 -13.93 39.75
C GLU A 32 29.47 -14.01 40.13
N ALA A 33 28.95 -13.03 40.86
CA ALA A 33 27.55 -12.99 41.26
C ALA A 33 26.60 -12.85 40.07
N VAL A 34 26.95 -12.03 39.07
CA VAL A 34 26.15 -11.85 37.85
C VAL A 34 26.20 -13.11 36.98
N ALA A 35 27.35 -13.78 36.90
CA ALA A 35 27.48 -15.02 36.14
C ALA A 35 26.68 -16.19 36.75
N ALA A 36 26.41 -16.16 38.06
CA ALA A 36 25.60 -17.17 38.76
C ALA A 36 24.09 -16.95 38.67
N ILE A 37 23.61 -15.87 38.01
CA ILE A 37 22.18 -15.63 37.84
C ILE A 37 21.66 -16.54 36.71
N GLU A 38 20.91 -17.58 37.08
CA GLU A 38 20.16 -18.39 36.12
C GLU A 38 19.01 -17.56 35.53
N ILE A 39 19.13 -17.19 34.26
CA ILE A 39 18.08 -16.48 33.52
C ILE A 39 17.04 -17.52 33.09
N PRO A 40 15.77 -17.44 33.56
CA PRO A 40 14.73 -18.37 33.13
C PRO A 40 14.52 -18.24 31.62
N PRO A 41 14.28 -19.36 30.91
CA PRO A 41 13.98 -19.30 29.49
C PRO A 41 12.73 -18.43 29.25
N PRO A 42 12.72 -17.61 28.19
CA PRO A 42 11.56 -16.80 27.87
C PRO A 42 10.33 -17.68 27.66
N PRO A 43 9.13 -17.22 28.06
CA PRO A 43 7.91 -17.97 27.79
C PRO A 43 7.74 -18.15 26.27
N PRO A 44 7.18 -19.29 25.82
CA PRO A 44 6.91 -19.50 24.41
C PRO A 44 5.95 -18.42 23.90
N LEU A 45 6.29 -17.82 22.76
CA LEU A 45 5.43 -16.83 22.12
C LEU A 45 4.12 -17.50 21.63
N PRO A 46 2.97 -16.85 21.79
CA PRO A 46 1.71 -17.38 21.27
C PRO A 46 1.73 -17.46 19.74
N ASP A 47 1.19 -18.55 19.19
CA ASP A 47 1.05 -18.73 17.74
C ASP A 47 -0.09 -17.86 17.20
N ILE A 48 0.27 -16.66 16.77
CA ILE A 48 -0.64 -15.67 16.18
C ILE A 48 -1.33 -16.26 14.93
N GLY A 49 -0.65 -17.13 14.17
CA GLY A 49 -1.21 -17.76 12.97
C GLY A 49 -2.38 -18.70 13.31
N ALA A 50 -2.23 -19.50 14.36
CA ALA A 50 -3.30 -20.36 14.86
C ALA A 50 -4.49 -19.55 15.39
N MET A 51 -4.22 -18.44 16.11
CA MET A 51 -5.28 -17.56 16.62
C MET A 51 -6.08 -16.88 15.51
N VAL A 52 -5.40 -16.33 14.50
CA VAL A 52 -6.05 -15.70 13.34
C VAL A 52 -6.85 -16.73 12.56
N LYS A 53 -6.32 -17.94 12.36
CA LYS A 53 -7.03 -19.01 11.65
C LYS A 53 -8.29 -19.46 12.39
N ALA A 54 -8.25 -19.58 13.72
CA ALA A 54 -9.42 -19.90 14.52
C ALA A 54 -10.48 -18.79 14.46
N ALA A 55 -10.07 -17.53 14.62
CA ALA A 55 -10.97 -16.38 14.55
C ALA A 55 -11.61 -16.21 13.17
N VAL A 56 -10.85 -16.43 12.09
CA VAL A 56 -11.35 -16.37 10.72
C VAL A 56 -12.27 -17.56 10.44
N ALA A 57 -11.96 -18.76 10.90
CA ALA A 57 -12.83 -19.93 10.72
C ALA A 57 -14.18 -19.76 11.44
N GLU A 58 -14.18 -19.21 12.65
CA GLU A 58 -15.40 -18.90 13.40
C GLU A 58 -16.24 -17.83 12.70
N GLN A 59 -15.60 -16.76 12.20
CA GLN A 59 -16.28 -15.69 11.46
C GLN A 59 -16.83 -16.16 10.10
N VAL A 60 -16.10 -17.03 9.38
CA VAL A 60 -16.53 -17.54 8.06
C VAL A 60 -17.66 -18.58 8.20
N ALA A 61 -17.73 -19.31 9.30
CA ALA A 61 -18.84 -20.25 9.55
C ALA A 61 -20.20 -19.54 9.74
N GLY A 62 -20.22 -18.26 10.08
CA GLY A 62 -21.43 -17.46 10.23
C GLY A 62 -21.93 -16.76 8.95
N ILE A 63 -21.18 -16.84 7.85
CA ILE A 63 -21.56 -16.21 6.58
C ILE A 63 -22.37 -17.21 5.76
N ASP A 64 -23.70 -17.12 5.85
CA ASP A 64 -24.60 -17.81 4.93
C ASP A 64 -24.60 -17.03 3.59
N VAL A 65 -23.74 -17.46 2.67
CA VAL A 65 -23.68 -16.89 1.32
C VAL A 65 -24.93 -17.38 0.56
N PRO A 66 -25.88 -16.50 0.18
CA PRO A 66 -27.03 -16.93 -0.59
C PRO A 66 -26.54 -17.51 -1.92
N GLN A 67 -26.80 -18.81 -2.11
CA GLN A 67 -26.56 -19.49 -3.37
C GLN A 67 -27.42 -18.81 -4.45
N PRO A 68 -26.82 -18.28 -5.54
CA PRO A 68 -27.62 -17.72 -6.63
C PRO A 68 -28.49 -18.82 -7.22
N GLU A 69 -29.79 -18.55 -7.39
CA GLU A 69 -30.71 -19.49 -8.01
C GLU A 69 -30.18 -19.94 -9.38
N PRO A 70 -30.27 -21.24 -9.72
CA PRO A 70 -29.80 -21.73 -11.00
C PRO A 70 -30.56 -21.04 -12.13
N LEU A 71 -29.82 -20.34 -13.00
CA LEU A 71 -30.37 -19.68 -14.18
C LEU A 71 -31.17 -20.71 -15.01
N PRO A 72 -32.36 -20.36 -15.50
CA PRO A 72 -33.15 -21.27 -16.33
C PRO A 72 -32.36 -21.61 -17.60
N ASP A 73 -32.33 -22.91 -17.94
CA ASP A 73 -31.62 -23.42 -19.12
C ASP A 73 -32.39 -23.05 -20.40
N VAL A 74 -32.12 -21.82 -20.88
CA VAL A 74 -32.74 -21.23 -22.06
C VAL A 74 -32.57 -22.12 -23.30
N ALA A 75 -31.48 -22.89 -23.39
CA ALA A 75 -31.26 -23.81 -24.50
C ALA A 75 -32.31 -24.93 -24.52
N LYS A 76 -32.68 -25.46 -23.36
CA LYS A 76 -33.72 -26.48 -23.24
C LYS A 76 -35.11 -25.92 -23.55
N MET A 77 -35.40 -24.70 -23.11
CA MET A 77 -36.67 -24.02 -23.43
C MET A 77 -36.84 -23.76 -24.94
N ILE A 78 -35.78 -23.37 -25.64
CA ILE A 78 -35.80 -23.18 -27.09
C ILE A 78 -35.97 -24.53 -27.81
N ALA A 79 -35.29 -25.58 -27.35
CA ALA A 79 -35.41 -26.91 -27.93
C ALA A 79 -36.84 -27.47 -27.80
N ASP A 80 -37.45 -27.34 -26.62
CA ASP A 80 -38.84 -27.79 -26.38
C ASP A 80 -39.85 -26.96 -27.20
N ALA A 81 -39.62 -25.65 -27.36
CA ALA A 81 -40.47 -24.78 -28.19
C ALA A 81 -40.36 -25.09 -29.70
N VAL A 82 -39.17 -25.43 -30.19
CA VAL A 82 -38.97 -25.84 -31.59
C VAL A 82 -39.56 -27.21 -31.86
N ALA A 83 -39.45 -28.15 -30.91
CA ALA A 83 -40.06 -29.48 -31.01
C ALA A 83 -41.60 -29.46 -31.00
N ALA A 84 -42.21 -28.42 -30.41
CA ALA A 84 -43.67 -28.26 -30.36
C ALA A 84 -44.29 -27.66 -31.63
N LEU A 85 -43.48 -27.26 -32.63
CA LEU A 85 -44.01 -26.80 -33.92
C LEU A 85 -44.46 -28.02 -34.77
N PRO A 86 -45.73 -28.09 -35.18
CA PRO A 86 -46.21 -29.18 -36.02
C PRO A 86 -45.58 -29.11 -37.41
N GLU A 87 -45.03 -30.24 -37.86
CA GLU A 87 -44.37 -30.38 -39.16
C GLU A 87 -45.42 -30.33 -40.28
N PRO A 88 -45.26 -29.46 -41.31
CA PRO A 88 -46.28 -29.30 -42.34
C PRO A 88 -46.30 -30.50 -43.30
N GLU A 89 -47.48 -31.12 -43.48
CA GLU A 89 -47.69 -32.15 -44.50
C GLU A 89 -47.67 -31.51 -45.90
N LEU A 90 -46.57 -31.72 -46.62
CA LEU A 90 -46.44 -31.30 -48.02
C LEU A 90 -47.15 -32.31 -48.94
N PRO A 91 -48.07 -31.87 -49.83
CA PRO A 91 -48.70 -32.78 -50.79
C PRO A 91 -47.67 -33.33 -51.79
N ALA A 92 -47.79 -34.61 -52.14
CA ALA A 92 -46.92 -35.27 -53.11
C ALA A 92 -47.11 -34.64 -54.50
N LEU A 93 -46.10 -33.91 -54.98
CA LEU A 93 -46.07 -33.36 -56.33
C LEU A 93 -45.78 -34.49 -57.35
N PRO A 94 -46.43 -34.47 -58.53
CA PRO A 94 -46.13 -35.42 -59.59
C PRO A 94 -44.68 -35.22 -60.10
N ASP A 95 -44.04 -36.32 -60.56
CA ASP A 95 -42.66 -36.29 -61.05
C ASP A 95 -42.56 -35.59 -62.41
N ILE A 96 -42.40 -34.27 -62.36
CA ILE A 96 -42.22 -33.39 -63.52
C ILE A 96 -40.98 -33.81 -64.33
N GLY A 97 -39.98 -34.44 -63.69
CA GLY A 97 -38.76 -34.90 -64.34
C GLY A 97 -39.03 -35.98 -65.39
N ALA A 98 -39.92 -36.93 -65.10
CA ALA A 98 -40.33 -37.96 -66.05
C ALA A 98 -41.15 -37.39 -67.22
N MET A 99 -42.03 -36.41 -66.95
CA MET A 99 -42.86 -35.77 -67.98
C MET A 99 -42.04 -34.89 -68.93
N VAL A 100 -41.10 -34.11 -68.41
CA VAL A 100 -40.21 -33.26 -69.23
C VAL A 100 -39.26 -34.10 -70.06
N LYS A 101 -38.76 -35.23 -69.53
CA LYS A 101 -37.83 -36.09 -70.28
C LYS A 101 -38.51 -36.80 -71.46
N ALA A 102 -39.77 -37.20 -71.31
CA ALA A 102 -40.56 -37.77 -72.41
C ALA A 102 -40.91 -36.73 -73.50
N ALA A 103 -41.20 -35.48 -73.11
CA ALA A 103 -41.49 -34.38 -74.04
C ALA A 103 -40.23 -33.89 -74.76
N VAL A 104 -39.11 -33.70 -74.04
CA VAL A 104 -37.84 -33.18 -74.59
C VAL A 104 -37.15 -34.22 -75.49
N ALA A 105 -37.27 -35.52 -75.23
CA ALA A 105 -36.72 -36.55 -76.11
C ALA A 105 -37.44 -36.63 -77.47
N THR A 106 -38.71 -36.20 -77.54
CA THR A 106 -39.50 -36.22 -78.78
C THR A 106 -39.24 -34.96 -79.63
N GLU A 107 -38.87 -33.83 -79.02
CA GLU A 107 -38.71 -32.52 -79.68
C GLU A 107 -37.23 -32.12 -79.98
N VAL A 108 -36.23 -32.66 -79.26
CA VAL A 108 -34.81 -32.25 -79.44
C VAL A 108 -34.14 -32.85 -80.69
N SER A 109 -34.78 -33.80 -81.39
CA SER A 109 -34.25 -34.35 -82.64
C SER A 109 -34.48 -33.45 -83.88
N ALA A 110 -35.23 -32.34 -83.74
CA ALA A 110 -35.60 -31.47 -84.86
C ALA A 110 -34.94 -30.07 -84.86
N ILE A 111 -34.07 -29.73 -83.89
CA ILE A 111 -33.51 -28.37 -83.75
C ILE A 111 -31.99 -28.39 -83.97
N SER A 112 -31.52 -27.76 -85.06
CA SER A 112 -30.09 -27.42 -85.26
C SER A 112 -29.78 -26.07 -84.60
N LEU A 113 -28.85 -26.06 -83.63
CA LEU A 113 -28.41 -24.85 -82.92
C LEU A 113 -27.08 -24.30 -83.51
N PRO A 114 -26.93 -22.98 -83.73
CA PRO A 114 -25.68 -22.36 -84.15
C PRO A 114 -24.66 -22.26 -83.00
N GLN A 115 -23.35 -22.31 -83.31
CA GLN A 115 -22.26 -22.27 -82.32
C GLN A 115 -22.06 -20.88 -81.68
N PRO A 116 -21.81 -20.79 -80.35
CA PRO A 116 -21.54 -19.52 -79.65
C PRO A 116 -20.07 -19.07 -79.75
N GLU A 117 -19.84 -17.76 -79.77
CA GLU A 117 -18.52 -17.11 -79.78
C GLU A 117 -17.75 -17.28 -78.44
N PRO A 118 -16.40 -17.33 -78.45
CA PRO A 118 -15.60 -17.61 -77.26
C PRO A 118 -15.58 -16.45 -76.25
N LEU A 119 -15.76 -16.78 -74.97
CA LEU A 119 -15.74 -15.84 -73.83
C LEU A 119 -14.33 -15.30 -73.54
N PRO A 120 -14.22 -14.07 -72.99
CA PRO A 120 -12.92 -13.48 -72.66
C PRO A 120 -12.23 -14.15 -71.46
N ASP A 121 -10.91 -14.19 -71.50
CA ASP A 121 -10.05 -14.90 -70.54
C ASP A 121 -9.86 -14.11 -69.23
N ILE A 122 -10.66 -14.47 -68.25
CA ILE A 122 -10.67 -13.95 -66.88
C ILE A 122 -9.31 -14.07 -66.17
N THR A 123 -8.45 -15.02 -66.58
CA THR A 123 -7.15 -15.21 -65.94
C THR A 123 -6.18 -14.07 -66.25
N ALA A 124 -6.23 -13.53 -67.47
CA ALA A 124 -5.44 -12.37 -67.87
C ALA A 124 -5.81 -11.12 -67.08
N MET A 125 -7.12 -10.90 -66.84
CA MET A 125 -7.60 -9.74 -66.09
C MET A 125 -7.18 -9.75 -64.62
N VAL A 126 -7.16 -10.93 -63.99
CA VAL A 126 -6.71 -11.07 -62.59
C VAL A 126 -5.19 -10.86 -62.48
N ALA A 127 -4.42 -11.34 -63.46
CA ALA A 127 -2.96 -11.14 -63.48
C ALA A 127 -2.59 -9.66 -63.60
N ASP A 128 -3.25 -8.92 -64.50
CA ASP A 128 -3.04 -7.48 -64.66
C ASP A 128 -3.40 -6.71 -63.38
N ALA A 129 -4.53 -7.04 -62.75
CA ALA A 129 -4.97 -6.40 -61.52
C ALA A 129 -4.01 -6.64 -60.33
N VAL A 130 -3.44 -7.84 -60.22
CA VAL A 130 -2.46 -8.17 -59.15
C VAL A 130 -1.12 -7.48 -59.39
N SER A 131 -0.71 -7.33 -60.65
CA SER A 131 0.53 -6.61 -61.00
C SER A 131 0.46 -5.10 -60.70
N ALA A 132 -0.75 -4.54 -60.66
CA ALA A 132 -1.00 -3.14 -60.35
C ALA A 132 -1.00 -2.82 -58.84
N ILE A 133 -0.93 -3.83 -57.96
CA ILE A 133 -0.83 -3.61 -56.51
C ILE A 133 0.61 -3.16 -56.20
N PRO A 134 0.83 -1.95 -55.66
CA PRO A 134 2.16 -1.49 -55.30
C PRO A 134 2.77 -2.42 -54.25
N ALA A 135 4.04 -2.79 -54.44
CA ALA A 135 4.75 -3.58 -53.45
C ALA A 135 4.75 -2.85 -52.09
N PRO A 136 4.51 -3.55 -50.96
CA PRO A 136 4.61 -2.96 -49.63
C PRO A 136 6.00 -2.33 -49.46
N LYS A 137 6.04 -1.04 -49.10
CA LYS A 137 7.30 -0.40 -48.72
C LYS A 137 7.66 -0.86 -47.32
N ASP A 138 8.85 -1.41 -47.16
CA ASP A 138 9.43 -1.67 -45.85
C ASP A 138 9.53 -0.35 -45.08
N GLY A 139 9.19 -0.42 -43.78
CA GLY A 139 9.32 0.73 -42.89
C GLY A 139 10.80 1.09 -42.71
N GLU A 140 11.07 2.38 -42.51
CA GLU A 140 12.40 2.84 -42.13
C GLU A 140 12.90 2.09 -40.88
N PRO A 141 14.19 1.70 -40.82
CA PRO A 141 14.78 1.08 -39.64
C PRO A 141 14.56 1.96 -38.41
N GLY A 142 14.07 1.34 -37.31
CA GLY A 142 13.94 2.04 -36.04
C GLY A 142 15.30 2.52 -35.54
N THR A 143 15.34 3.69 -34.90
CA THR A 143 16.55 4.18 -34.23
C THR A 143 16.93 3.27 -33.07
N ASP A 144 18.22 2.99 -32.92
CA ASP A 144 18.77 2.21 -31.81
C ASP A 144 18.37 2.79 -30.44
N GLY A 145 18.22 1.92 -29.44
CA GLY A 145 17.93 2.32 -28.07
C GLY A 145 19.11 3.06 -27.44
N LYS A 146 18.83 4.12 -26.66
CA LYS A 146 19.86 4.84 -25.92
C LYS A 146 20.30 4.04 -24.69
N ASP A 147 21.60 3.93 -24.48
CA ASP A 147 22.18 3.34 -23.27
C ASP A 147 21.95 4.23 -22.04
N ALA A 148 21.90 3.63 -20.84
CA ALA A 148 21.64 4.35 -19.60
C ALA A 148 22.62 5.51 -19.33
N LEU A 149 23.88 5.36 -19.76
CA LEU A 149 24.93 6.39 -19.62
C LEU A 149 24.74 7.60 -20.55
N GLN A 150 23.89 7.48 -21.57
CA GLN A 150 23.58 8.53 -22.54
C GLN A 150 22.24 9.23 -22.23
N ILE A 151 21.54 8.80 -21.18
CA ILE A 151 20.27 9.41 -20.78
C ILE A 151 20.57 10.73 -20.05
N GLU A 152 20.25 11.83 -20.71
CA GLU A 152 20.24 13.16 -20.11
C GLU A 152 18.88 13.41 -19.45
N ILE A 153 18.90 13.72 -18.15
CA ILE A 153 17.69 14.03 -17.38
C ILE A 153 17.55 15.55 -17.34
N LEU A 154 16.47 16.06 -17.92
CA LEU A 154 16.16 17.49 -17.87
C LEU A 154 15.74 17.92 -16.46
N PRO A 155 16.13 19.11 -15.99
CA PRO A 155 15.83 19.56 -14.63
C PRO A 155 14.34 19.89 -14.40
N CYS A 156 13.61 20.28 -15.45
CA CYS A 156 12.17 20.53 -15.40
C CYS A 156 11.50 20.22 -16.74
N ILE A 157 10.19 19.94 -16.72
CA ILE A 157 9.35 19.88 -17.91
C ILE A 157 8.84 21.29 -18.22
N ASP A 158 9.10 21.76 -19.42
CA ASP A 158 8.46 22.95 -20.00
C ASP A 158 7.20 22.53 -20.77
N ALA A 159 6.03 23.00 -20.32
CA ALA A 159 4.74 22.65 -20.93
C ALA A 159 4.53 23.27 -22.32
N GLU A 160 5.26 24.32 -22.68
CA GLU A 160 5.18 24.95 -24.01
C GLU A 160 5.99 24.18 -25.06
N LYS A 161 6.90 23.30 -24.61
CA LYS A 161 7.78 22.53 -25.48
C LYS A 161 7.28 21.09 -25.71
N SER A 162 7.43 20.62 -26.94
CA SER A 162 7.19 19.22 -27.31
C SER A 162 8.51 18.44 -27.24
N TYR A 163 8.50 17.32 -26.53
CA TYR A 163 9.66 16.43 -26.37
C TYR A 163 9.44 15.13 -27.14
N PRO A 164 10.49 14.56 -27.76
CA PRO A 164 10.39 13.25 -28.41
C PRO A 164 10.23 12.15 -27.36
N ARG A 165 9.76 10.97 -27.80
CA ARG A 165 9.68 9.77 -26.97
C ARG A 165 11.06 9.39 -26.41
N GLY A 166 11.10 8.95 -25.15
CA GLY A 166 12.32 8.51 -24.47
C GLY A 166 13.10 9.65 -23.80
N THR A 167 12.49 10.83 -23.65
CA THR A 167 13.04 11.94 -22.88
C THR A 167 12.75 11.74 -21.41
N PHE A 168 13.74 11.99 -20.55
CA PHE A 168 13.58 11.97 -19.09
C PHE A 168 13.67 13.38 -18.53
N ALA A 169 12.82 13.69 -17.55
CA ALA A 169 12.81 15.01 -16.91
C ALA A 169 12.32 14.90 -15.47
N SER A 170 12.86 15.73 -14.59
CA SER A 170 12.30 15.92 -13.25
C SER A 170 11.06 16.81 -13.32
N HIS A 171 10.00 16.45 -12.59
CA HIS A 171 8.78 17.27 -12.48
C HIS A 171 8.01 16.90 -11.21
N ASN A 172 7.53 17.91 -10.47
CA ASN A 172 6.82 17.74 -9.21
C ASN A 172 7.53 16.79 -8.21
N GLY A 173 8.85 16.92 -8.06
CA GLY A 173 9.62 16.07 -7.15
C GLY A 173 9.83 14.62 -7.60
N GLY A 174 9.24 14.20 -8.73
CA GLY A 174 9.40 12.87 -9.34
C GLY A 174 10.24 12.88 -10.61
N LEU A 175 10.54 11.68 -11.10
CA LEU A 175 11.19 11.46 -12.40
C LEU A 175 10.14 11.01 -13.42
N TRP A 176 10.09 11.69 -14.55
CA TRP A 176 9.12 11.44 -15.61
C TRP A 176 9.83 11.03 -16.89
N ARG A 177 9.17 10.17 -17.66
CA ARG A 177 9.61 9.67 -18.97
C ARG A 177 8.54 9.99 -20.00
N SER A 178 8.93 10.49 -21.16
CA SER A 178 8.02 10.56 -22.30
C SER A 178 7.89 9.19 -22.98
N PHE A 179 6.68 8.62 -23.00
CA PHE A 179 6.42 7.36 -23.69
C PHE A 179 6.00 7.56 -25.16
N GLN A 180 5.71 8.80 -25.54
CA GLN A 180 5.39 9.26 -26.89
C GLN A 180 5.88 10.71 -27.08
N LYS A 181 5.67 11.30 -28.26
CA LYS A 181 5.90 12.74 -28.47
C LYS A 181 4.94 13.53 -27.58
N THR A 182 5.47 14.44 -26.76
CA THR A 182 4.66 15.14 -25.75
C THR A 182 3.99 16.40 -26.31
N THR A 183 2.84 16.74 -25.72
CA THR A 183 2.14 18.01 -25.93
C THR A 183 1.69 18.50 -24.57
N GLY A 184 2.42 19.47 -23.99
CA GLY A 184 2.27 19.80 -22.57
C GLY A 184 2.60 18.59 -21.68
N MET A 185 1.69 18.28 -20.76
CA MET A 185 1.81 17.10 -19.88
C MET A 185 1.35 15.78 -20.53
N ASN A 186 0.69 15.83 -21.68
CA ASN A 186 0.28 14.61 -22.38
C ASN A 186 1.49 13.90 -22.99
N GLY A 187 1.59 12.59 -22.77
CA GLY A 187 2.70 11.77 -23.25
C GLY A 187 3.84 11.58 -22.24
N TRP A 188 3.70 12.15 -21.04
CA TRP A 188 4.57 11.90 -19.90
C TRP A 188 4.01 10.80 -18.99
N GLU A 189 4.90 9.99 -18.44
CA GLU A 189 4.63 8.94 -17.47
C GLU A 189 5.55 9.14 -16.27
N CYS A 190 5.01 9.08 -15.06
CA CYS A 190 5.79 9.17 -13.82
C CYS A 190 6.46 7.82 -13.58
N VAL A 191 7.80 7.80 -13.59
CA VAL A 191 8.61 6.59 -13.38
C VAL A 191 9.02 6.45 -11.92
N VAL A 192 9.38 7.57 -11.28
CA VAL A 192 9.69 7.62 -9.85
C VAL A 192 8.70 8.55 -9.19
N ASP A 193 7.83 7.97 -8.38
CA ASP A 193 6.82 8.71 -7.64
C ASP A 193 7.43 9.37 -6.40
N GLY A 194 8.04 10.54 -6.62
CA GLY A 194 8.61 11.35 -5.55
C GLY A 194 7.54 12.12 -4.77
N VAL A 195 7.96 12.76 -3.68
CA VAL A 195 7.08 13.63 -2.89
C VAL A 195 7.16 15.05 -3.45
N THR A 196 6.03 15.57 -3.92
CA THR A 196 5.86 16.94 -4.40
C THR A 196 5.77 17.92 -3.24
N SER A 197 4.93 17.61 -2.27
CA SER A 197 4.71 18.45 -1.07
C SER A 197 4.40 17.59 0.14
N VAL A 198 4.72 18.13 1.31
CA VAL A 198 4.26 17.62 2.60
C VAL A 198 3.61 18.79 3.31
N ASP A 199 2.32 18.65 3.55
CA ASP A 199 1.50 19.63 4.22
C ASP A 199 1.14 19.11 5.61
N ILE A 200 1.34 19.95 6.64
CA ILE A 200 1.06 19.58 8.03
C ILE A 200 0.01 20.55 8.56
N THR A 201 -1.15 20.01 8.94
CA THR A 201 -2.23 20.78 9.52
C THR A 201 -2.46 20.35 10.97
N GLN A 202 -2.78 21.32 11.82
CA GLN A 202 -3.11 21.10 13.22
C GLN A 202 -4.61 21.32 13.42
N GLU A 203 -5.35 20.24 13.64
CA GLU A 203 -6.81 20.28 13.84
C GLU A 203 -7.20 20.60 15.28
N SER A 204 -6.34 20.23 16.23
CA SER A 204 -6.53 20.50 17.65
C SER A 204 -5.18 20.69 18.33
N GLU A 205 -5.18 21.02 19.62
CA GLU A 205 -3.96 21.26 20.42
C GLU A 205 -2.95 20.09 20.39
N ARG A 206 -3.38 18.88 20.01
CA ARG A 206 -2.54 17.65 19.99
C ARG A 206 -2.67 16.77 18.75
N ARG A 207 -3.60 17.08 17.83
CA ARG A 207 -3.88 16.26 16.64
C ARG A 207 -3.31 16.93 15.41
N PHE A 208 -2.46 16.20 14.71
CA PHE A 208 -1.81 16.62 13.48
C PHE A 208 -2.22 15.70 12.34
N THR A 209 -2.41 16.31 11.19
CA THR A 209 -2.69 15.62 9.95
C THR A 209 -1.58 15.96 8.98
N VAL A 210 -0.90 14.93 8.49
CA VAL A 210 0.21 15.03 7.55
C VAL A 210 -0.25 14.49 6.22
N THR A 211 -0.23 15.36 5.22
CA THR A 211 -0.65 15.07 3.85
C THR A 211 0.57 15.14 2.94
N ALA A 212 0.97 14.00 2.39
CA ALA A 212 2.00 13.93 1.37
C ALA A 212 1.35 13.87 -0.01
N SER A 213 1.66 14.84 -0.87
CA SER A 213 1.27 14.82 -2.29
C SER A 213 2.44 14.28 -3.11
N GLN A 214 2.18 13.26 -3.92
CA GLN A 214 3.19 12.60 -4.74
C GLN A 214 3.21 13.15 -6.17
N ALA A 215 4.28 12.88 -6.91
CA ALA A 215 4.49 13.38 -8.27
C ALA A 215 3.41 12.86 -9.23
N SER A 216 2.98 11.60 -9.07
CA SER A 216 1.90 10.97 -9.82
C SER A 216 0.53 11.63 -9.65
N GLY A 217 0.38 12.51 -8.66
CA GLY A 217 -0.89 13.10 -8.23
C GLY A 217 -1.57 12.32 -7.10
N ALA A 218 -1.04 11.17 -6.70
CA ALA A 218 -1.52 10.45 -5.52
C ALA A 218 -1.32 11.29 -4.25
N LYS A 219 -2.27 11.20 -3.32
CA LYS A 219 -2.17 11.85 -2.01
C LYS A 219 -2.30 10.81 -0.91
N THR A 220 -1.48 10.92 0.11
CA THR A 220 -1.56 10.07 1.30
C THR A 220 -1.69 10.96 2.51
N GLU A 221 -2.73 10.71 3.30
CA GLU A 221 -3.04 11.46 4.51
C GLU A 221 -2.89 10.53 5.72
N LYS A 222 -2.18 11.00 6.75
CA LYS A 222 -2.02 10.30 8.02
C LYS A 222 -2.28 11.24 9.17
N MET A 223 -3.17 10.82 10.05
CA MET A 223 -3.52 11.54 11.27
C MET A 223 -2.86 10.86 12.47
N PHE A 224 -2.27 11.65 13.34
CA PHE A 224 -1.76 11.18 14.63
C PHE A 224 -1.93 12.22 15.73
N SER A 225 -1.92 11.74 16.97
CA SER A 225 -1.98 12.58 18.17
C SER A 225 -0.66 12.49 18.91
N ILE A 226 -0.06 13.63 19.26
CA ILE A 226 1.15 13.67 20.08
C ILE A 226 0.74 13.94 21.55
N PRO A 227 1.12 13.09 22.51
CA PRO A 227 0.81 13.29 23.93
C PRO A 227 1.74 14.35 24.56
N VAL A 228 1.62 15.61 24.10
CA VAL A 228 2.31 16.76 24.70
C VAL A 228 1.67 17.17 26.02
N MET A 229 2.46 17.72 26.95
CA MET A 229 1.95 18.20 28.24
C MET A 229 1.07 19.44 28.06
N ILE A 230 -0.25 19.27 28.19
CA ILE A 230 -1.23 20.37 28.09
C ILE A 230 -1.83 20.63 29.47
N TYR A 231 -1.60 21.82 30.01
CA TYR A 231 -2.18 22.19 31.30
C TYR A 231 -3.68 22.47 31.16
N ARG A 232 -4.50 21.76 31.95
CA ARG A 232 -5.97 21.78 31.94
C ARG A 232 -6.56 22.36 33.24
N ASP A 233 -5.83 23.26 33.87
CA ASP A 233 -6.19 23.93 35.12
C ASP A 233 -6.39 22.97 36.30
N ILE A 234 -7.20 23.39 37.28
CA ILE A 234 -7.54 22.59 38.45
C ILE A 234 -8.45 21.45 38.00
N PHE A 235 -8.21 20.23 38.53
CA PHE A 235 -9.04 19.07 38.24
C PHE A 235 -10.53 19.35 38.53
N SER A 236 -11.39 18.92 37.61
CA SER A 236 -12.85 19.01 37.73
C SER A 236 -13.48 17.64 37.52
N GLU A 237 -14.35 17.24 38.43
CA GLU A 237 -15.11 15.98 38.31
C GLU A 237 -16.06 16.04 37.11
N GLY A 238 -16.24 14.90 36.44
CA GLY A 238 -17.08 14.78 35.23
C GLY A 238 -16.45 15.26 33.92
N LYS A 239 -15.22 15.82 33.95
CA LYS A 239 -14.45 16.15 32.74
C LYS A 239 -13.59 14.96 32.31
N THR A 240 -13.55 14.71 31.00
CA THR A 240 -12.62 13.73 30.40
C THR A 240 -11.27 14.37 30.14
N TYR A 241 -10.22 13.69 30.58
CA TYR A 241 -8.83 14.07 30.34
C TYR A 241 -8.18 13.01 29.45
N LEU A 242 -7.35 13.44 28.51
CA LEU A 242 -6.65 12.56 27.57
C LEU A 242 -5.16 12.47 27.93
N ALA A 243 -4.47 11.47 27.38
CA ALA A 243 -3.03 11.34 27.51
C ALA A 243 -2.30 12.64 27.11
N GLY A 244 -1.39 13.11 27.97
CA GLY A 244 -0.74 14.40 27.84
C GLY A 244 -1.35 15.51 28.70
N ASP A 245 -2.61 15.41 29.12
CA ASP A 245 -3.22 16.43 29.95
C ASP A 245 -2.57 16.48 31.34
N CYS A 246 -2.36 17.70 31.86
CA CYS A 246 -1.84 17.96 33.19
C CYS A 246 -2.85 18.78 33.99
N VAL A 247 -3.11 18.41 35.24
CA VAL A 247 -4.04 19.15 36.11
C VAL A 247 -3.43 19.43 37.47
N THR A 248 -3.90 20.49 38.11
CA THR A 248 -3.61 20.75 39.52
C THR A 248 -4.66 20.08 40.41
N TRP A 249 -4.23 19.22 41.33
CA TRP A 249 -5.08 18.61 42.35
C TRP A 249 -4.32 18.39 43.66
N ALA A 250 -4.96 18.72 44.79
CA ALA A 250 -4.36 18.66 46.12
C ALA A 250 -2.98 19.38 46.22
N GLY A 251 -2.86 20.53 45.55
CA GLY A 251 -1.65 21.36 45.50
C GLY A 251 -0.51 20.79 44.64
N SER A 252 -0.73 19.66 43.97
CA SER A 252 0.27 18.97 43.14
C SER A 252 -0.18 18.95 41.68
N VAL A 253 0.76 18.84 40.75
CA VAL A 253 0.46 18.66 39.32
C VAL A 253 0.47 17.18 39.00
N TRP A 254 -0.56 16.72 38.32
CA TRP A 254 -0.75 15.33 37.89
C TRP A 254 -0.74 15.25 36.38
N TYR A 255 -0.02 14.27 35.84
CA TYR A 255 0.04 13.94 34.42
C TYR A 255 -0.91 12.78 34.10
N CYS A 256 -1.71 12.96 33.06
CA CYS A 256 -2.62 11.97 32.52
C CYS A 256 -1.91 11.14 31.43
N HIS A 257 -1.85 9.82 31.57
CA HIS A 257 -1.18 8.94 30.57
C HIS A 257 -2.15 8.10 29.74
N GLU A 258 -3.40 7.96 30.18
CA GLU A 258 -4.49 7.30 29.47
C GLU A 258 -5.78 8.12 29.62
N GLU A 259 -6.73 7.95 28.71
CA GLU A 259 -8.01 8.65 28.81
C GLU A 259 -8.74 8.28 30.12
N THR A 260 -9.12 9.29 30.91
CA THR A 260 -9.78 9.06 32.19
C THR A 260 -10.66 10.22 32.62
N THR A 261 -11.68 9.90 33.41
CA THR A 261 -12.52 10.83 34.18
C THR A 261 -12.29 10.68 35.68
N ALA A 262 -11.47 9.71 36.09
CA ALA A 262 -11.18 9.42 37.49
C ALA A 262 -10.39 10.58 38.12
N LYS A 263 -10.46 10.67 39.44
CA LYS A 263 -9.80 11.74 40.18
C LYS A 263 -8.34 11.42 40.46
N PRO A 264 -7.39 12.38 40.33
CA PRO A 264 -5.98 12.12 40.58
C PRO A 264 -5.70 11.72 42.03
N GLY A 265 -4.90 10.68 42.22
CA GLY A 265 -4.44 10.23 43.54
C GLY A 265 -5.45 9.43 44.36
N GLU A 266 -6.62 9.10 43.82
CA GLU A 266 -7.56 8.18 44.48
C GLU A 266 -7.18 6.70 44.30
N PRO A 267 -7.42 5.83 45.29
CA PRO A 267 -7.24 4.40 45.14
C PRO A 267 -8.06 3.86 43.96
N GLY A 268 -7.39 3.21 43.01
CA GLY A 268 -8.01 2.68 41.79
C GLY A 268 -7.99 3.62 40.57
N SER A 269 -7.58 4.88 40.76
CA SER A 269 -7.37 5.83 39.67
C SER A 269 -6.06 5.53 38.95
N LYS A 270 -6.14 4.81 37.83
CA LYS A 270 -4.95 4.37 37.09
C LYS A 270 -4.42 5.42 36.14
N GLY A 271 -5.26 6.29 35.57
CA GLY A 271 -4.84 7.20 34.49
C GLY A 271 -3.95 8.37 34.88
N TRP A 272 -3.66 8.56 36.17
CA TRP A 272 -2.87 9.68 36.67
C TRP A 272 -1.54 9.24 37.24
N THR A 273 -0.50 10.02 36.94
CA THR A 273 0.81 9.92 37.58
C THR A 273 1.16 11.27 38.21
N LEU A 274 1.71 11.26 39.42
CA LEU A 274 2.15 12.48 40.09
C LEU A 274 3.35 13.08 39.33
N ALA A 275 3.18 14.24 38.71
CA ALA A 275 4.23 14.92 37.94
C ALA A 275 5.04 15.89 38.80
N VAL A 276 4.35 16.70 39.61
CA VAL A 276 4.98 17.66 40.53
C VAL A 276 4.31 17.54 41.89
N LYS A 277 5.11 17.23 42.92
CA LYS A 277 4.63 17.13 44.31
C LYS A 277 4.63 18.51 44.97
N ARG A 278 3.55 18.86 45.68
CA ARG A 278 3.54 20.06 46.52
C ARG A 278 4.68 20.04 47.55
N GLY A 279 5.30 21.19 47.77
CA GLY A 279 6.27 21.39 48.84
C GLY A 279 5.64 21.22 50.21
N ARG A 280 6.49 21.04 51.23
CA ARG A 280 6.05 21.08 52.63
C ARG A 280 5.87 22.53 53.05
N ASP A 281 4.72 22.86 53.63
CA ASP A 281 4.50 24.19 54.18
C ASP A 281 5.54 24.49 55.27
N THR A 282 6.17 25.66 55.19
CA THR A 282 7.04 26.13 56.25
C THR A 282 6.17 26.53 57.44
N ARG A 283 6.57 26.11 58.65
CA ARG A 283 5.84 26.44 59.88
C ARG A 283 5.86 27.95 60.05
N SER A 284 4.69 28.59 60.05
CA SER A 284 4.57 30.01 60.40
C SER A 284 5.16 30.24 61.78
N LYS A 285 6.06 31.22 61.89
CA LYS A 285 6.54 31.70 63.18
C LYS A 285 5.37 32.41 63.87
N PRO A 286 5.06 32.08 65.14
CA PRO A 286 4.02 32.76 65.89
C PRO A 286 4.36 34.24 66.12
#